data_AF-A0A1W2F6P4-F1
#
_entry.id   AF-A0A1W2F6P4-F1
#
_cell.length_a   1.000
_cell.length_b   1.000
_cell.length_c   1.000
_cell.angle_alpha   90.00
_cell.angle_beta   90.00
_cell.angle_gamma   90.00
#
_symmetry.space_group_name_H-M   'P 1'
#
loop_
_entity.id
_entity.type
_entity.pdbx_description
1 polymer ?
#
loop_
_entity_poly.entity_id
_entity_poly.type
_entity_poly.pdbx_seq_one_letter_code
_entity_poly.pdbx_strand_id
1 'polypeptide(L)'
;MRIWHLDADVNNFDNLTTLKQEDWELLRFDGRKLADTWTPIAVRVIEDRKKSDTPGLSGGVPVFTPMAIAVLKDLMGDTVEVLPLRCRKGEYYAINVLDVVNCIDYEKADFERFKSSGRIMLFNKYAFKPECVKGKHIFKIIDEPVRRPFVSDEFRNSVLENGLVGFKFELVWDSESE
;
A
#
# COMPACT_ATOMS: atom_id res chain seq x y z
N MET A 1 3.09 18.46 7.91
CA MET A 1 3.14 17.39 6.89
C MET A 1 2.65 16.12 7.54
N ARG A 2 1.68 15.44 6.95
CA ARG A 2 1.12 14.21 7.51
C ARG A 2 1.40 13.02 6.61
N ILE A 3 1.58 11.88 7.25
CA ILE A 3 1.77 10.59 6.59
C ILE A 3 0.68 9.65 7.07
N TRP A 4 0.11 8.91 6.13
CA TRP A 4 -1.02 8.02 6.34
C TRP A 4 -0.63 6.61 5.93
N HIS A 5 -1.09 5.60 6.67
CA HIS A 5 -1.19 4.27 6.08
C HIS A 5 -2.30 4.25 5.03
N LEU A 6 -2.03 3.61 3.90
CA LEU A 6 -3.02 3.30 2.88
C LEU A 6 -3.54 1.86 3.09
N ASP A 7 -4.85 1.71 3.24
CA ASP A 7 -5.52 0.42 3.35
C ASP A 7 -6.79 0.40 2.50
N ALA A 8 -7.35 -0.79 2.29
CA ALA A 8 -8.67 -0.97 1.70
C ALA A 8 -9.73 -1.04 2.81
N ASP A 9 -10.91 -0.46 2.57
CA ASP A 9 -12.08 -0.66 3.42
C ASP A 9 -12.71 -2.03 3.13
N VAL A 10 -12.00 -3.06 3.61
CA VAL A 10 -12.36 -4.46 3.47
C VAL A 10 -13.58 -4.86 4.26
N ASN A 11 -14.29 -3.94 4.93
CA ASN A 11 -15.53 -4.20 5.66
C ASN A 11 -16.77 -3.74 4.88
N ASN A 12 -16.65 -2.64 4.14
CA ASN A 12 -17.79 -2.09 3.38
C ASN A 12 -17.72 -2.38 1.88
N PHE A 13 -16.55 -2.72 1.36
CA PHE A 13 -16.32 -2.92 -0.08
C PHE A 13 -15.83 -4.33 -0.42
N ASP A 14 -15.79 -4.59 -1.72
CA ASP A 14 -15.36 -5.84 -2.32
C ASP A 14 -13.89 -6.17 -2.04
N ASN A 15 -13.63 -7.47 -2.04
CA ASN A 15 -12.30 -8.02 -1.83
C ASN A 15 -11.99 -9.00 -2.96
N LEU A 16 -10.71 -9.13 -3.29
CA LEU A 16 -10.17 -10.12 -4.19
C LEU A 16 -9.47 -11.21 -3.37
N THR A 17 -9.48 -12.41 -3.93
CA THR A 17 -8.65 -13.51 -3.46
C THR A 17 -8.04 -14.23 -4.66
N THR A 18 -6.84 -14.78 -4.50
CA THR A 18 -6.23 -15.60 -5.54
C THR A 18 -7.05 -16.87 -5.76
N LEU A 19 -6.98 -17.41 -6.98
CA LEU A 19 -7.60 -18.71 -7.27
C LEU A 19 -6.84 -19.88 -6.64
N LYS A 20 -5.51 -19.76 -6.52
CA LYS A 20 -4.67 -20.74 -5.85
C LYS A 20 -4.04 -20.13 -4.60
N GLN A 21 -4.07 -20.86 -3.50
CA GLN A 21 -3.53 -20.38 -2.23
C GLN A 21 -2.02 -20.11 -2.29
N GLU A 22 -1.27 -20.92 -3.05
CA GLU A 22 0.18 -20.77 -3.24
C GLU A 22 0.58 -19.45 -3.91
N ASP A 23 -0.31 -18.85 -4.73
CA ASP A 23 -0.03 -17.59 -5.43
C ASP A 23 0.11 -16.39 -4.46
N TRP A 24 -0.26 -16.53 -3.18
CA TRP A 24 -0.15 -15.47 -2.18
C TRP A 24 1.31 -15.06 -1.93
N GLU A 25 2.25 -15.99 -2.04
CA GLU A 25 3.68 -15.68 -1.85
C GLU A 25 4.21 -14.78 -2.97
N LEU A 26 3.63 -14.86 -4.17
CA LEU A 26 3.98 -14.00 -5.31
C LEU A 26 3.51 -12.55 -5.12
N LEU A 27 2.60 -12.31 -4.18
CA LEU A 27 2.10 -10.98 -3.81
C LEU A 27 2.90 -10.37 -2.64
N ARG A 28 4.00 -10.99 -2.20
CA ARG A 28 4.85 -10.44 -1.14
C ARG A 28 5.83 -9.41 -1.70
N PHE A 29 5.31 -8.24 -2.00
CA PHE A 29 6.06 -7.14 -2.59
C PHE A 29 6.95 -6.44 -1.57
N ASP A 30 8.27 -6.56 -1.72
CA ASP A 30 9.31 -6.01 -0.85
C ASP A 30 10.09 -4.85 -1.46
N GLY A 31 9.62 -4.31 -2.59
CA GLY A 31 10.25 -3.20 -3.32
C GLY A 31 11.18 -3.62 -4.46
N ARG A 32 11.41 -4.93 -4.67
CA ARG A 32 12.09 -5.40 -5.88
C ARG A 32 11.20 -5.25 -7.10
N LYS A 33 11.80 -4.87 -8.23
CA LYS A 33 11.12 -4.85 -9.53
C LYS A 33 10.71 -6.26 -9.94
N LEU A 34 9.50 -6.38 -10.45
CA LEU A 34 8.89 -7.63 -10.89
C LEU A 34 8.42 -7.56 -12.34
N ALA A 35 8.31 -6.37 -12.95
CA ALA A 35 7.69 -6.19 -14.26
C ALA A 35 8.25 -7.13 -15.34
N ASP A 36 9.57 -7.32 -15.38
CA ASP A 36 10.25 -8.18 -16.38
C ASP A 36 9.91 -9.67 -16.25
N THR A 37 9.47 -10.10 -15.06
CA THR A 37 9.15 -11.49 -14.75
C THR A 37 7.67 -11.70 -14.39
N TRP A 38 6.87 -10.63 -14.44
CA TRP A 38 5.52 -10.65 -13.93
C TRP A 38 4.61 -11.46 -14.84
N THR A 39 4.00 -12.49 -14.26
CA THR A 39 2.91 -13.24 -14.90
C THR A 39 1.61 -12.92 -14.16
N PRO A 40 0.57 -12.40 -14.84
CA PRO A 40 -0.68 -12.01 -14.19
C PRO A 40 -1.29 -13.11 -13.33
N ILE A 41 -1.37 -12.85 -12.03
CA ILE A 41 -1.96 -13.77 -11.05
C ILE A 41 -3.48 -13.80 -11.22
N ALA A 42 -4.05 -15.01 -11.19
CA ALA A 42 -5.48 -15.19 -11.32
C ALA A 42 -6.20 -14.91 -10.00
N VAL A 43 -7.13 -13.98 -10.02
CA VAL A 43 -7.92 -13.57 -8.85
C VAL A 43 -9.42 -13.63 -9.14
N ARG A 44 -10.21 -13.77 -8.08
CA ARG A 44 -11.67 -13.64 -8.12
C ARG A 44 -12.15 -12.66 -7.08
N VAL A 45 -13.25 -11.98 -7.39
CA VAL A 45 -14.01 -11.19 -6.43
C VAL A 45 -14.69 -12.12 -5.43
N ILE A 46 -14.53 -11.83 -4.14
CA ILE A 46 -15.36 -12.39 -3.08
C ILE A 46 -16.69 -11.64 -3.13
N GLU A 47 -17.77 -12.36 -3.42
CA GLU A 47 -19.09 -11.77 -3.70
C GLU A 47 -19.73 -11.15 -2.44
N ASP A 48 -20.84 -10.42 -2.63
CA ASP A 48 -21.70 -9.80 -1.58
C ASP A 48 -21.36 -8.39 -1.09
N ARG A 49 -20.48 -7.64 -1.78
CA ARG A 49 -20.11 -6.28 -1.37
C ARG A 49 -20.08 -5.26 -2.49
N LYS A 50 -20.14 -3.99 -2.11
CA LYS A 50 -20.08 -2.85 -3.05
C LYS A 50 -18.71 -2.81 -3.71
N LYS A 51 -18.68 -2.59 -5.03
CA LYS A 51 -17.43 -2.38 -5.77
C LYS A 51 -16.67 -1.15 -5.28
N SER A 52 -15.35 -1.25 -5.24
CA SER A 52 -14.44 -0.17 -4.89
C SER A 52 -13.41 0.11 -5.98
N ASP A 53 -12.71 1.22 -5.82
CA ASP A 53 -11.53 1.58 -6.62
C ASP A 53 -10.23 1.00 -6.05
N THR A 54 -10.29 0.43 -4.84
CA THR A 54 -9.18 -0.27 -4.20
C THR A 54 -9.63 -1.55 -3.46
N PRO A 55 -10.10 -2.59 -4.18
CA PRO A 55 -10.59 -3.80 -3.51
C PRO A 55 -9.49 -4.42 -2.66
N GLY A 56 -9.86 -4.91 -1.48
CA GLY A 56 -8.89 -5.54 -0.59
C GLY A 56 -8.30 -6.80 -1.22
N LEU A 57 -6.99 -6.95 -1.18
CA LEU A 57 -6.31 -8.20 -1.53
C LEU A 57 -5.47 -8.64 -0.34
N SER A 58 -5.54 -9.93 -0.04
CA SER A 58 -4.84 -10.49 1.10
C SER A 58 -3.33 -10.27 1.01
N GLY A 59 -2.69 -10.03 2.16
CA GLY A 59 -1.25 -9.73 2.22
C GLY A 59 -0.90 -8.23 2.26
N GLY A 60 -1.90 -7.33 2.22
CA GLY A 60 -1.68 -5.88 2.37
C GLY A 60 -1.13 -5.20 1.12
N VAL A 61 -1.23 -5.86 -0.03
CA VAL A 61 -0.91 -5.29 -1.34
C VAL A 61 -2.07 -4.41 -1.78
N PRO A 62 -1.83 -3.12 -2.07
CA PRO A 62 -2.85 -2.28 -2.68
C PRO A 62 -3.20 -2.82 -4.06
N VAL A 63 -4.49 -2.87 -4.38
CA VAL A 63 -4.98 -3.19 -5.72
C VAL A 63 -5.82 -2.05 -6.20
N PHE A 64 -5.58 -1.53 -7.40
CA PHE A 64 -6.32 -0.43 -7.97
C PHE A 64 -7.10 -0.83 -9.22
N THR A 65 -8.25 -0.19 -9.42
CA THR A 65 -8.99 -0.21 -10.70
C THR A 65 -8.30 0.69 -11.72
N PRO A 66 -8.63 0.58 -13.04
CA PRO A 66 -8.14 1.52 -14.05
C PRO A 66 -8.42 2.99 -13.70
N MET A 67 -9.55 3.27 -13.04
CA MET A 67 -9.92 4.62 -12.62
C MET A 67 -8.96 5.17 -11.55
N ALA A 68 -8.69 4.38 -10.50
CA ALA A 68 -7.72 4.76 -9.49
C ALA A 68 -6.31 4.96 -10.08
N ILE A 69 -5.88 4.09 -11.00
CA ILE A 69 -4.61 4.28 -11.72
C ILE A 69 -4.60 5.61 -12.48
N ALA A 70 -5.65 5.91 -13.24
CA ALA A 70 -5.71 7.13 -14.04
C ALA A 70 -5.62 8.41 -13.20
N VAL A 71 -6.25 8.42 -12.02
CA VAL A 71 -6.23 9.54 -11.08
C VAL A 71 -4.87 9.67 -10.37
N LEU A 72 -4.28 8.55 -9.96
CA LEU A 72 -3.12 8.55 -9.05
C LEU A 72 -1.77 8.41 -9.78
N LYS A 73 -1.76 8.20 -11.10
CA LYS A 73 -0.54 7.92 -11.88
C LYS A 73 0.58 8.94 -11.66
N ASP A 74 0.25 10.23 -11.58
CA ASP A 74 1.25 11.30 -11.50
C ASP A 74 1.89 11.35 -10.10
N LEU A 75 1.12 10.99 -9.07
CA LEU A 75 1.59 10.89 -7.68
C LEU A 75 2.38 9.61 -7.45
N MET A 76 2.00 8.51 -8.12
CA MET A 76 2.76 7.26 -8.07
C MET A 76 4.08 7.37 -8.84
N GLY A 77 4.05 7.96 -10.04
CA GLY A 77 5.22 8.12 -10.89
C GLY A 77 6.02 6.82 -11.05
N ASP A 78 7.34 6.94 -10.99
CA ASP A 78 8.28 5.79 -11.10
C ASP A 78 8.49 5.06 -9.76
N THR A 79 7.77 5.43 -8.69
CA THR A 79 7.92 4.81 -7.37
C THR A 79 7.17 3.50 -7.22
N VAL A 80 6.40 3.10 -8.23
CA VAL A 80 5.62 1.85 -8.22
C VAL A 80 5.73 1.11 -9.56
N GLU A 81 5.46 -0.20 -9.55
CA GLU A 81 5.03 -0.94 -10.73
C GLU A 81 3.53 -1.22 -10.63
N VAL A 82 2.84 -0.99 -11.74
CA VAL A 82 1.42 -1.31 -11.91
C VAL A 82 1.31 -2.69 -12.55
N LEU A 83 1.10 -3.72 -11.72
CA LEU A 83 1.19 -5.12 -12.14
C LEU A 83 -0.21 -5.70 -12.42
N PRO A 84 -0.54 -6.08 -13.67
CA PRO A 84 -1.89 -6.54 -14.01
C PRO A 84 -2.25 -7.86 -13.33
N LEU A 85 -3.48 -7.95 -12.83
CA LEU A 85 -4.11 -9.17 -12.32
C LEU A 85 -5.08 -9.74 -13.35
N ARG A 86 -5.26 -11.06 -13.37
CA ARG A 86 -6.22 -11.73 -14.24
C ARG A 86 -7.53 -12.00 -13.48
N CYS A 87 -8.55 -11.18 -13.72
CA CYS A 87 -9.89 -11.38 -13.16
C CYS A 87 -10.95 -11.44 -14.26
N ARG A 88 -11.97 -12.29 -14.09
CA ARG A 88 -13.10 -12.37 -15.04
C ARG A 88 -14.10 -11.22 -14.92
N LYS A 89 -14.12 -10.51 -13.79
CA LYS A 89 -15.15 -9.51 -13.45
C LYS A 89 -14.71 -8.06 -13.66
N GLY A 90 -13.48 -7.83 -14.11
CA GLY A 90 -12.93 -6.50 -14.33
C GLY A 90 -11.41 -6.51 -14.42
N GLU A 91 -10.85 -5.33 -14.70
CA GLU A 91 -9.42 -5.09 -14.68
C GLU A 91 -8.99 -4.60 -13.30
N TYR A 92 -7.88 -5.15 -12.81
CA TYR A 92 -7.31 -4.83 -11.51
C TYR A 92 -5.80 -4.91 -11.60
N TYR A 93 -5.13 -4.05 -10.84
CA TYR A 93 -3.68 -3.95 -10.84
C TYR A 93 -3.16 -4.00 -9.42
N ALA A 94 -2.28 -4.95 -9.13
CA ALA A 94 -1.54 -4.96 -7.88
C ALA A 94 -0.43 -3.90 -7.93
N ILE A 95 -0.29 -3.11 -6.88
CA ILE A 95 0.66 -2.00 -6.82
C ILE A 95 1.91 -2.43 -6.07
N ASN A 96 3.00 -2.64 -6.80
CA ASN A 96 4.30 -2.92 -6.22
C ASN A 96 5.05 -1.62 -5.95
N VAL A 97 5.08 -1.18 -4.69
CA VAL A 97 5.80 0.04 -4.29
C VAL A 97 7.30 -0.24 -4.23
N LEU A 98 8.05 0.40 -5.11
CA LEU A 98 9.50 0.27 -5.25
C LEU A 98 10.29 1.18 -4.30
N ASP A 99 9.71 2.32 -3.92
CA ASP A 99 10.35 3.29 -3.04
C ASP A 99 10.29 2.80 -1.57
N VAL A 100 11.29 2.01 -1.18
CA VAL A 100 11.47 1.48 0.18
C VAL A 100 12.59 2.24 0.88
N VAL A 101 12.25 3.00 1.92
CA VAL A 101 13.13 4.03 2.48
C VAL A 101 13.50 3.79 3.94
N ASN A 102 14.68 4.27 4.34
CA ASN A 102 15.14 4.27 5.72
C ASN A 102 14.95 5.65 6.36
N CYS A 103 13.68 6.00 6.60
CA CYS A 103 13.29 7.34 7.05
C CYS A 103 12.74 7.40 8.48
N ILE A 104 12.79 6.31 9.26
CA ILE A 104 12.32 6.33 10.64
C ILE A 104 13.32 7.11 11.52
N ASP A 105 12.79 7.97 12.37
CA ASP A 105 13.52 8.54 13.51
C ASP A 105 13.34 7.62 14.73
N TYR A 106 14.29 6.70 14.91
CA TYR A 106 14.22 5.71 15.99
C TYR A 106 14.40 6.30 17.39
N GLU A 107 14.81 7.57 17.52
CA GLU A 107 14.88 8.24 18.83
C GLU A 107 13.50 8.72 19.29
N LYS A 108 12.60 9.00 18.32
CA LYS A 108 11.23 9.48 18.57
C LYS A 108 10.14 8.43 18.36
N ALA A 109 10.42 7.40 17.58
CA ALA A 109 9.49 6.31 17.31
C ALA A 109 9.34 5.39 18.53
N ASP A 110 8.14 4.83 18.71
CA ASP A 110 7.86 3.78 19.69
C ASP A 110 7.60 2.46 18.95
N PHE A 111 8.41 1.45 19.23
CA PHE A 111 8.36 0.16 18.55
C PHE A 111 8.84 -0.97 19.45
N GLU A 112 8.29 -2.16 19.20
CA GLU A 112 8.68 -3.38 19.88
C GLU A 112 9.60 -4.22 19.00
N ARG A 113 10.51 -4.98 19.62
CA ARG A 113 11.42 -5.89 18.91
C ARG A 113 11.20 -7.33 19.35
N PHE A 114 11.36 -8.26 18.41
CA PHE A 114 11.44 -9.68 18.73
C PHE A 114 12.68 -9.96 19.57
N LYS A 115 12.49 -10.54 20.77
CA LYS A 115 13.60 -10.94 21.65
C LYS A 115 14.61 -11.88 20.97
N SER A 116 14.16 -12.71 20.05
CA SER A 116 14.96 -13.72 19.36
C SER A 116 15.87 -13.17 18.26
N SER A 117 15.45 -12.11 17.56
CA SER A 117 16.14 -11.63 16.35
C SER A 117 16.52 -10.15 16.39
N GLY A 118 16.00 -9.39 17.36
CA GLY A 118 16.14 -7.93 17.41
C GLY A 118 15.39 -7.18 16.31
N ARG A 119 14.72 -7.87 15.38
CA ARG A 119 13.91 -7.26 14.32
C ARG A 119 12.72 -6.52 14.94
N ILE A 120 12.33 -5.41 14.33
CA ILE A 120 11.11 -4.70 14.70
C ILE A 120 9.92 -5.63 14.47
N MET A 121 9.10 -5.78 15.51
CA MET A 121 7.89 -6.58 15.54
C MET A 121 6.68 -5.75 15.13
N LEU A 122 6.58 -4.54 15.67
CA LEU A 122 5.48 -3.60 15.47
C LEU A 122 5.93 -2.19 15.85
N PHE A 123 5.44 -1.20 15.13
CA PHE A 123 5.46 0.21 15.55
C PHE A 123 4.16 0.55 16.30
N ASN A 124 4.29 1.03 17.54
CA ASN A 124 3.18 1.60 18.30
C ASN A 124 2.98 3.08 17.94
N LYS A 125 4.08 3.79 17.65
CA LYS A 125 4.07 5.16 17.13
C LYS A 125 5.18 5.33 16.11
N TYR A 126 4.84 5.81 14.92
CA TYR A 126 5.83 6.17 13.91
C TYR A 126 6.37 7.58 14.17
N ALA A 127 7.64 7.77 13.87
CA ALA A 127 8.27 9.07 13.73
C ALA A 127 9.13 9.05 12.47
N PHE A 128 8.96 10.03 11.60
CA PHE A 128 9.70 10.12 10.33
C PHE A 128 10.64 11.32 10.33
N LYS A 129 11.79 11.13 9.69
CA LYS A 129 12.71 12.21 9.35
C LYS A 129 12.09 13.07 8.23
N PRO A 130 11.66 14.32 8.48
CA PRO A 130 10.86 15.08 7.52
C PRO A 130 11.53 15.26 6.16
N GLU A 131 12.83 15.53 6.14
CA GLU A 131 13.66 15.69 4.94
C GLU A 131 13.72 14.43 4.07
N CYS A 132 13.51 13.25 4.67
CA CYS A 132 13.58 11.96 4.00
C CYS A 132 12.27 11.59 3.30
N VAL A 133 11.12 12.04 3.84
CA VAL A 133 9.78 11.75 3.30
C VAL A 133 9.17 12.91 2.50
N LYS A 134 9.81 14.09 2.53
CA LYS A 134 9.36 15.25 1.76
C LYS A 134 9.30 14.94 0.27
N GLY A 135 8.16 15.21 -0.36
CA GLY A 135 7.93 14.99 -1.79
C GLY A 135 7.68 13.53 -2.18
N LYS A 136 7.58 12.60 -1.21
CA LYS A 136 7.17 11.22 -1.47
C LYS A 136 5.67 11.10 -1.30
N HIS A 137 5.00 10.53 -2.29
CA HIS A 137 3.53 10.40 -2.26
C HIS A 137 3.03 9.00 -1.94
N ILE A 138 3.82 7.97 -2.26
CA ILE A 138 3.61 6.58 -1.86
C ILE A 138 4.97 5.91 -1.63
N PHE A 139 5.16 5.23 -0.51
CA PHE A 139 6.43 4.57 -0.17
C PHE A 139 6.23 3.47 0.88
N LYS A 140 7.27 2.68 1.12
CA LYS A 140 7.37 1.74 2.26
C LYS A 140 8.64 2.00 3.06
N ILE A 141 8.78 1.37 4.22
CA ILE A 141 10.00 1.47 5.03
C ILE A 141 10.77 0.15 5.06
N ILE A 142 12.09 0.23 5.26
CA ILE A 142 12.98 -0.94 5.28
C ILE A 142 12.63 -1.95 6.39
N ASP A 143 11.99 -1.51 7.48
CA ASP A 143 11.58 -2.38 8.59
C ASP A 143 10.32 -3.19 8.28
N GLU A 144 9.49 -2.69 7.35
CA GLU A 144 8.18 -3.25 7.00
C GLU A 144 7.96 -3.33 5.46
N PRO A 145 8.91 -3.87 4.69
CA PRO A 145 8.91 -3.73 3.23
C PRO A 145 7.74 -4.48 2.56
N VAL A 146 7.18 -5.49 3.23
CA VAL A 146 6.04 -6.29 2.73
C VAL A 146 4.70 -5.86 3.30
N ARG A 147 4.65 -4.82 4.15
CA ARG A 147 3.40 -4.31 4.72
C ARG A 147 2.74 -3.31 3.76
N ARG A 148 1.56 -2.83 4.19
CA ARG A 148 0.81 -1.76 3.53
C ARG A 148 1.68 -0.49 3.42
N PRO A 149 1.57 0.28 2.34
CA PRO A 149 2.39 1.46 2.14
C PRO A 149 1.94 2.65 2.97
N PHE A 150 2.81 3.64 3.01
CA PHE A 150 2.56 4.99 3.51
C PHE A 150 2.27 5.92 2.34
N VAL A 151 1.42 6.91 2.56
CA VAL A 151 1.06 7.92 1.57
C VAL A 151 1.01 9.32 2.18
N SER A 152 1.25 10.31 1.32
CA SER A 152 1.18 11.73 1.65
C SER A 152 -0.26 12.27 1.78
N ASP A 153 -0.39 13.50 2.29
CA ASP A 153 -1.63 14.26 2.23
C ASP A 153 -2.12 14.47 0.79
N GLU A 154 -1.21 14.76 -0.14
CA GLU A 154 -1.53 15.00 -1.56
C GLU A 154 -2.14 13.76 -2.20
N PHE A 155 -1.59 12.58 -1.91
CA PHE A 155 -2.15 11.30 -2.38
C PHE A 155 -3.55 11.08 -1.82
N ARG A 156 -3.71 11.20 -0.50
CA ARG A 156 -5.00 11.06 0.18
C ARG A 156 -6.03 12.04 -0.38
N ASN A 157 -5.67 13.30 -0.55
CA ASN A 157 -6.58 14.34 -1.02
C ASN A 157 -6.99 14.08 -2.48
N SER A 158 -6.06 13.66 -3.35
CA SER A 158 -6.38 13.28 -4.72
C SER A 158 -7.43 12.16 -4.78
N VAL A 159 -7.34 11.17 -3.90
CA VAL A 159 -8.37 10.10 -3.79
C VAL A 159 -9.73 10.69 -3.41
N LEU A 160 -9.78 11.53 -2.38
CA LEU A 160 -11.03 12.09 -1.84
C LEU A 160 -11.69 13.07 -2.82
N GLU A 161 -10.90 13.97 -3.42
CA GLU A 161 -11.39 15.02 -4.33
C GLU A 161 -11.91 14.46 -5.65
N ASN A 162 -11.37 13.31 -6.11
CA ASN A 162 -11.86 12.61 -7.29
C ASN A 162 -12.98 11.59 -6.98
N GLY A 163 -13.44 11.51 -5.73
CA GLY A 163 -14.55 10.66 -5.34
C GLY A 163 -14.26 9.16 -5.45
N LEU A 164 -12.99 8.74 -5.41
CA LEU A 164 -12.62 7.33 -5.40
C LEU A 164 -13.08 6.68 -4.10
N VAL A 165 -13.61 5.46 -4.18
CA VAL A 165 -14.24 4.78 -3.04
C VAL A 165 -13.50 3.51 -2.61
N GLY A 166 -13.65 3.15 -1.33
CA GLY A 166 -13.04 1.97 -0.73
C GLY A 166 -11.63 2.17 -0.17
N PHE A 167 -11.06 3.37 -0.29
CA PHE A 167 -9.79 3.72 0.36
C PHE A 167 -10.00 4.01 1.84
N LYS A 168 -9.09 3.52 2.67
CA LYS A 168 -8.98 3.84 4.09
C LYS A 168 -7.62 4.45 4.39
N PHE A 169 -7.61 5.54 5.14
CA PHE A 169 -6.39 6.24 5.55
C PHE A 169 -6.33 6.33 7.07
N GLU A 170 -5.21 5.89 7.64
CA GLU A 170 -4.94 5.99 9.07
C GLU A 170 -3.76 6.94 9.27
N LEU A 171 -3.96 8.02 10.03
CA LEU A 171 -2.91 8.98 10.34
C LEU A 171 -1.86 8.28 11.21
N VAL A 172 -0.62 8.19 10.74
CA VAL A 172 0.46 7.55 11.50
C VAL A 172 1.50 8.54 12.01
N TRP A 173 1.60 9.71 11.37
CA TRP A 173 2.56 10.72 11.75
C TRP A 173 2.15 12.10 11.26
N ASP A 174 2.40 13.11 12.08
CA ASP A 174 2.22 14.52 11.76
C ASP A 174 3.43 15.30 12.26
N SER A 175 4.15 15.93 11.34
CA SER A 175 5.36 16.69 11.65
C SER A 175 5.12 17.90 12.56
N GLU A 176 3.87 18.37 12.69
CA GLU A 176 3.51 19.50 13.56
C GLU A 176 3.13 19.07 14.98
N SER A 177 2.95 17.77 15.21
CA SER A 177 2.55 17.19 16.51
C SER A 177 3.71 16.52 17.26
N GLU A 178 4.96 16.73 16.81
CA GLU A 178 6.18 16.22 17.46
C GLU A 178 6.72 17.10 18.58
#